data_AF-A0A8H3B7I3-F1
#
_entry.id   AF-A0A8H3B7I3-F1
#
_cell.length_a   1.000
_cell.length_b   1.000
_cell.length_c   1.000
_cell.angle_alpha   90.00
_cell.angle_beta   90.00
_cell.angle_gamma   90.00
#
_symmetry.space_group_name_H-M   'P 1'
#
loop_
_entity.id
_entity.type
_entity.pdbx_description
1 polymer ?
#
loop_
_entity_poly.entity_id
_entity_poly.type
_entity_poly.pdbx_seq_one_letter_code
_entity_poly.pdbx_strand_id
1 'polypeptide(L)'
;MKVTTFVSVVALVLGTLAADSSVDLDVNAGGKCSKPARRKEWRKLNREEKKAFVDAVKCLQKPPKDGKATSSIAPTGDTPNVPPYNSSTSYFDDFVYAHIDSNIKDHFTAIFLPWHRWYLHTFHEALKKECGYEGVMPYWNWSLDVANMTAAPVYDSDPEVGLGTFGTPVTDGAFKDSYRAYPTSHAPPA
;
A
#
# COMPACT_ATOMS: atom_id res chain seq x y z
N MET A 1 -21.69 76.17 -21.72
CA MET A 1 -21.21 74.82 -22.15
C MET A 1 -20.51 74.18 -20.97
N LYS A 2 -20.85 72.92 -20.68
CA LYS A 2 -20.69 72.24 -19.39
C LYS A 2 -19.23 71.99 -19.02
N VAL A 3 -18.90 72.27 -17.75
CA VAL A 3 -17.71 71.79 -17.05
C VAL A 3 -17.95 70.33 -16.69
N THR A 4 -17.00 69.45 -17.02
CA THR A 4 -17.04 68.04 -16.59
C THR A 4 -15.69 67.69 -15.99
N THR A 5 -15.65 67.67 -14.67
CA THR A 5 -14.57 67.15 -13.84
C THR A 5 -14.57 65.63 -13.95
N PHE A 6 -13.46 65.01 -14.33
CA PHE A 6 -13.27 63.56 -14.18
C PHE A 6 -12.24 63.30 -13.08
N VAL A 7 -12.75 62.77 -11.98
CA VAL A 7 -11.99 62.20 -10.86
C VAL A 7 -11.38 60.89 -11.37
N SER A 8 -10.05 60.78 -11.36
CA SER A 8 -9.37 59.52 -11.68
C SER A 8 -9.45 58.59 -10.48
N VAL A 9 -10.08 57.44 -10.66
CA VAL A 9 -10.25 56.39 -9.66
C VAL A 9 -8.90 55.71 -9.41
N VAL A 10 -8.42 55.76 -8.17
CA VAL A 10 -7.31 54.95 -7.66
C VAL A 10 -7.82 53.52 -7.50
N ALA A 11 -7.36 52.60 -8.35
CA ALA A 11 -7.60 51.17 -8.15
C ALA A 11 -6.53 50.63 -7.19
N LEU A 12 -6.95 50.22 -5.99
CA LEU A 12 -6.13 49.45 -5.05
C LEU A 12 -5.72 48.12 -5.70
N VAL A 13 -4.43 47.92 -5.91
CA VAL A 13 -3.87 46.59 -6.20
C VAL A 13 -3.79 45.84 -4.87
N LEU A 14 -4.77 45.00 -4.57
CA LEU A 14 -4.62 43.96 -3.54
C LEU A 14 -3.64 42.91 -4.08
N GLY A 15 -2.39 42.99 -3.63
CA GLY A 15 -1.40 41.94 -3.86
C GLY A 15 -1.85 40.65 -3.18
N THR A 16 -2.20 39.64 -3.97
CA THR A 16 -2.36 38.27 -3.49
C THR A 16 -0.98 37.76 -3.06
N LEU A 17 -0.76 37.66 -1.75
CA LEU A 17 0.32 36.83 -1.20
C LEU A 17 -0.03 35.37 -1.49
N ALA A 18 0.43 34.85 -2.64
CA ALA A 18 0.61 33.42 -2.79
C ALA A 18 1.71 33.04 -1.78
N ALA A 19 1.31 32.42 -0.67
CA ALA A 19 2.27 31.75 0.21
C ALA A 19 2.81 30.56 -0.60
N ASP A 20 3.95 30.78 -1.24
CA ASP A 20 4.75 29.72 -1.83
C ASP A 20 5.16 28.80 -0.67
N SER A 21 4.44 27.68 -0.53
CA SER A 21 4.78 26.65 0.43
C SER A 21 5.94 25.87 -0.17
N SER A 22 7.12 26.50 -0.21
CA SER A 22 8.36 25.79 -0.47
C SER A 22 8.48 24.74 0.62
N VAL A 23 8.20 23.49 0.26
CA VAL A 23 8.47 22.35 1.13
C VAL A 23 9.98 22.34 1.28
N ASP A 24 10.49 22.86 2.40
CA ASP A 24 11.87 22.67 2.79
C ASP A 24 12.05 21.17 3.00
N LEU A 25 12.48 20.50 1.94
CA LEU A 25 12.99 19.14 1.98
C LEU A 25 14.34 19.22 2.69
N ASP A 26 14.32 19.50 3.98
CA ASP A 26 15.43 19.23 4.89
C ASP A 26 15.48 17.71 5.12
N VAL A 27 15.67 17.00 4.01
CA VAL A 27 15.91 15.57 3.98
C VAL A 27 17.36 15.42 4.39
N ASN A 28 17.59 15.53 5.70
CA ASN A 28 18.78 14.96 6.30
C ASN A 28 18.68 13.42 6.25
N ALA A 29 18.66 12.85 5.05
CA ALA A 29 18.87 11.43 4.77
C ALA A 29 20.37 11.08 4.85
N GLY A 30 21.12 11.78 5.71
CA GLY A 30 22.57 11.64 5.87
C GLY A 30 23.01 10.37 6.62
N GLY A 31 22.08 9.51 7.03
CA GLY A 31 22.41 8.20 7.56
C GLY A 31 22.91 7.29 6.44
N LYS A 32 24.20 6.92 6.46
CA LYS A 32 24.73 5.90 5.54
C LYS A 32 24.00 4.57 5.78
N CYS A 33 23.27 4.07 4.78
CA CYS A 33 22.74 2.70 4.79
C CYS A 33 23.91 1.71 4.63
N SER A 34 24.47 1.26 5.75
CA SER A 34 25.66 0.40 5.79
C SER A 34 25.35 -1.09 5.65
N LYS A 35 24.10 -1.49 5.92
CA LYS A 35 23.63 -2.89 5.88
C LYS A 35 22.25 -2.97 5.23
N PRO A 36 22.15 -2.76 3.91
CA PRO A 36 20.87 -2.87 3.22
C PRO A 36 20.33 -4.32 3.31
N ALA A 37 19.04 -4.46 3.56
CA ALA A 37 18.37 -5.75 3.54
C ALA A 37 18.45 -6.37 2.14
N ARG A 38 18.82 -7.66 2.08
CA ARG A 38 18.88 -8.42 0.82
C ARG A 38 17.60 -9.22 0.66
N ARG A 39 16.70 -8.77 -0.24
CA ARG A 39 15.49 -9.51 -0.59
C ARG A 39 15.84 -10.86 -1.23
N LYS A 40 15.03 -11.87 -0.97
CA LYS A 40 15.24 -13.25 -1.46
C LYS A 40 14.14 -13.65 -2.44
N GLU A 41 14.52 -14.40 -3.46
CA GLU A 41 13.56 -15.00 -4.37
C GLU A 41 12.75 -16.07 -3.64
N TRP A 42 11.44 -16.18 -3.88
CA TRP A 42 10.52 -17.07 -3.14
C TRP A 42 10.99 -18.52 -3.01
N ARG A 43 11.62 -19.10 -4.05
CA ARG A 43 12.14 -20.48 -4.04
C ARG A 43 13.41 -20.65 -3.23
N LYS A 44 14.07 -19.54 -2.87
CA LYS A 44 15.27 -19.52 -2.04
C LYS A 44 14.96 -19.36 -0.55
N LEU A 45 13.70 -19.14 -0.18
CA LEU A 45 13.25 -19.21 1.20
C LEU A 45 13.09 -20.69 1.60
N ASN A 46 13.56 -21.05 2.79
CA ASN A 46 13.20 -22.33 3.40
C ASN A 46 11.74 -22.29 3.91
N ARG A 47 11.24 -23.43 4.41
CA ARG A 47 9.85 -23.54 4.86
C ARG A 47 9.56 -22.59 6.02
N GLU A 48 10.48 -22.47 6.96
CA GLU A 48 10.36 -21.60 8.15
C GLU A 48 10.28 -20.12 7.75
N GLU A 49 11.09 -19.69 6.79
CA GLU A 49 11.08 -18.33 6.25
C GLU A 49 9.77 -18.02 5.52
N LYS A 50 9.28 -18.96 4.70
CA LYS A 50 7.97 -18.79 4.04
C LYS A 50 6.85 -18.71 5.07
N LYS A 51 6.87 -19.60 6.07
CA LYS A 51 5.89 -19.62 7.16
C LYS A 51 5.91 -18.31 7.94
N ALA A 52 7.09 -17.80 8.31
CA ALA A 52 7.22 -16.53 9.03
C ALA A 52 6.65 -15.35 8.23
N PHE A 53 6.86 -15.33 6.91
CA PHE A 53 6.26 -14.31 6.04
C PHE A 53 4.73 -14.43 5.99
N VAL A 54 4.21 -15.64 5.76
CA VAL A 54 2.78 -15.92 5.69
C VAL A 54 2.08 -15.59 7.01
N ASP A 55 2.65 -16.00 8.15
CA ASP A 55 2.12 -15.74 9.48
C ASP A 55 2.08 -14.24 9.78
N ALA A 56 3.10 -13.48 9.37
CA ALA A 56 3.13 -12.02 9.52
C ALA A 56 2.06 -11.33 8.66
N VAL A 57 1.86 -11.76 7.42
CA VAL A 57 0.79 -11.22 6.56
C VAL A 57 -0.59 -11.55 7.16
N LYS A 58 -0.81 -12.78 7.63
CA LYS A 58 -2.03 -13.18 8.34
C LYS A 58 -2.26 -12.37 9.61
N CYS A 59 -1.20 -12.00 10.31
CA CYS A 59 -1.30 -11.13 11.46
C CYS A 59 -1.82 -9.74 11.07
N LEU A 60 -1.30 -9.12 10.00
CA LEU A 60 -1.80 -7.82 9.50
C LEU A 60 -3.25 -7.87 9.00
N GLN A 61 -3.72 -9.04 8.55
CA GLN A 61 -5.10 -9.28 8.13
C GLN A 61 -6.10 -9.39 9.29
N LYS A 62 -5.62 -9.47 10.54
CA LYS A 62 -6.53 -9.55 11.69
C LYS A 62 -7.10 -8.16 11.98
N PRO A 63 -8.44 -8.02 12.06
CA PRO A 63 -9.03 -6.77 12.52
C PRO A 63 -8.66 -6.52 14.00
N PRO A 64 -8.69 -5.26 14.42
CA PRO A 64 -8.36 -4.85 15.78
C PRO A 64 -9.41 -5.39 16.76
N LYS A 65 -8.97 -5.98 17.86
CA LYS A 65 -9.87 -6.66 18.83
C LYS A 65 -10.77 -5.71 19.61
N ASP A 66 -10.36 -4.45 19.78
CA ASP A 66 -11.09 -3.44 20.55
C ASP A 66 -11.90 -2.48 19.67
N GLY A 67 -12.01 -2.79 18.36
CA GLY A 67 -12.75 -1.98 17.39
C GLY A 67 -12.10 -0.63 17.08
N LYS A 68 -10.90 -0.35 17.61
CA LYS A 68 -10.15 0.87 17.30
C LYS A 68 -9.45 0.72 15.97
N ALA A 69 -9.30 1.81 15.24
CA ALA A 69 -8.63 1.79 13.95
C ALA A 69 -7.21 1.23 14.04
N THR A 70 -6.85 0.34 13.11
CA THR A 70 -5.49 -0.19 13.00
C THR A 70 -4.51 0.86 12.49
N SER A 71 -4.98 1.81 11.68
CA SER A 71 -4.23 3.00 11.31
C SER A 71 -5.11 4.22 11.06
N SER A 72 -4.47 5.37 11.03
CA SER A 72 -5.07 6.66 10.67
C SER A 72 -4.62 7.05 9.26
N ILE A 73 -4.86 6.19 8.26
CA ILE A 73 -4.76 6.67 6.88
C ILE A 73 -5.78 7.80 6.68
N ALA A 74 -5.36 8.87 6.01
CA ALA A 74 -6.22 9.98 5.62
C ALA A 74 -6.56 9.79 4.14
N PRO A 75 -7.78 9.35 3.79
CA PRO A 75 -8.20 9.25 2.40
C PRO A 75 -8.03 10.59 1.69
N THR A 76 -7.38 10.57 0.53
CA THR A 76 -7.19 11.75 -0.32
C THR A 76 -8.38 11.96 -1.25
N GLY A 77 -9.09 10.88 -1.60
CA GLY A 77 -10.18 10.92 -2.58
C GLY A 77 -9.68 11.17 -4.01
N ASP A 78 -8.42 10.83 -4.30
CA ASP A 78 -7.82 11.06 -5.61
C ASP A 78 -8.51 10.22 -6.68
N THR A 79 -8.74 8.93 -6.40
CA THR A 79 -9.39 8.01 -7.34
C THR A 79 -10.92 8.05 -7.16
N PRO A 80 -11.70 8.31 -8.22
CA PRO A 80 -13.16 8.34 -8.12
C PRO A 80 -13.76 6.93 -7.97
N ASN A 81 -14.96 6.85 -7.41
CA ASN A 81 -15.74 5.61 -7.26
C ASN A 81 -15.09 4.54 -6.37
N VAL A 82 -14.26 4.96 -5.41
CA VAL A 82 -13.71 4.09 -4.37
C VAL A 82 -14.75 3.94 -3.24
N PRO A 83 -15.00 2.72 -2.72
CA PRO A 83 -15.87 2.54 -1.56
C PRO A 83 -15.40 3.38 -0.36
N PRO A 84 -16.28 3.76 0.58
CA PRO A 84 -15.86 4.56 1.73
C PRO A 84 -14.80 3.83 2.58
N TYR A 85 -13.87 4.61 3.13
CA TYR A 85 -12.91 4.09 4.10
C TYR A 85 -13.62 3.55 5.34
N ASN A 86 -13.23 2.35 5.77
CA ASN A 86 -13.76 1.65 6.93
C ASN A 86 -12.61 1.42 7.92
N SER A 87 -12.55 2.28 8.93
CA SER A 87 -11.52 2.25 9.96
C SER A 87 -11.60 1.03 10.89
N SER A 88 -12.66 0.22 10.83
CA SER A 88 -12.77 -1.01 11.62
C SER A 88 -12.19 -2.24 10.91
N THR A 89 -11.58 -2.08 9.74
CA THR A 89 -10.95 -3.17 8.97
C THR A 89 -9.51 -3.44 9.40
N SER A 90 -8.87 -4.44 8.78
CA SER A 90 -7.52 -4.86 9.15
C SER A 90 -6.47 -3.87 8.68
N TYR A 91 -5.27 -3.88 9.28
CA TYR A 91 -4.20 -2.99 8.82
C TYR A 91 -3.76 -3.34 7.39
N PHE A 92 -3.88 -4.61 7.00
CA PHE A 92 -3.73 -5.02 5.61
C PHE A 92 -4.72 -4.27 4.69
N ASP A 93 -5.99 -4.13 5.09
CA ASP A 93 -7.01 -3.46 4.29
C ASP A 93 -6.71 -1.95 4.13
N ASP A 94 -6.03 -1.31 5.08
CA ASP A 94 -5.56 0.07 4.95
C ASP A 94 -4.53 0.22 3.82
N PHE A 95 -3.62 -0.74 3.67
CA PHE A 95 -2.67 -0.77 2.54
C PHE A 95 -3.39 -0.96 1.20
N VAL A 96 -4.44 -1.78 1.16
CA VAL A 96 -5.26 -1.96 -0.04
C VAL A 96 -6.01 -0.67 -0.37
N TYR A 97 -6.65 -0.07 0.63
CA TYR A 97 -7.39 1.18 0.46
C TYR A 97 -6.47 2.30 -0.04
N ALA A 98 -5.32 2.51 0.60
CA ALA A 98 -4.37 3.54 0.19
C ALA A 98 -3.96 3.39 -1.28
N HIS A 99 -3.67 2.17 -1.74
CA HIS A 99 -3.32 1.89 -3.14
C HIS A 99 -4.49 2.10 -4.11
N ILE A 100 -5.72 1.81 -3.70
CA ILE A 100 -6.92 2.08 -4.51
C ILE A 100 -7.15 3.59 -4.61
N ASP A 101 -7.06 4.31 -3.50
CA ASP A 101 -7.28 5.76 -3.42
C ASP A 101 -6.24 6.54 -4.24
N SER A 102 -4.96 6.15 -4.16
CA SER A 102 -3.89 6.82 -4.92
C SER A 102 -3.71 6.34 -6.36
N ASN A 103 -4.53 5.41 -6.87
CA ASN A 103 -4.31 4.73 -8.16
C ASN A 103 -3.98 5.68 -9.33
N ILE A 104 -4.75 6.76 -9.47
CA ILE A 104 -4.55 7.73 -10.58
C ILE A 104 -3.28 8.58 -10.43
N LYS A 105 -2.68 8.60 -9.24
CA LYS A 105 -1.43 9.32 -8.94
C LYS A 105 -0.23 8.41 -9.05
N ASP A 106 -0.36 7.15 -8.67
CA ASP A 106 0.74 6.20 -8.60
C ASP A 106 0.88 5.30 -9.84
N HIS A 107 -0.11 5.20 -10.74
CA HIS A 107 0.01 4.47 -12.00
C HIS A 107 0.20 5.38 -13.22
N PHE A 108 1.11 5.00 -14.13
CA PHE A 108 1.43 5.76 -15.35
C PHE A 108 1.91 7.20 -15.12
N THR A 109 2.46 7.47 -13.95
CA THR A 109 3.04 8.77 -13.59
C THR A 109 4.53 8.67 -13.31
N ALA A 110 5.19 9.82 -13.15
CA ALA A 110 6.60 9.88 -12.75
C ALA A 110 6.88 9.25 -11.37
N ILE A 111 5.86 9.16 -10.50
CA ILE A 111 6.02 8.62 -9.14
C ILE A 111 5.77 7.11 -9.05
N PHE A 112 5.41 6.42 -10.13
CA PHE A 112 5.09 4.99 -10.11
C PHE A 112 6.15 4.14 -9.41
N LEU A 113 7.40 4.20 -9.86
CA LEU A 113 8.49 3.42 -9.27
C LEU A 113 8.82 3.82 -7.82
N PRO A 114 9.02 5.11 -7.47
CA PRO A 114 9.31 5.48 -6.09
C PRO A 114 8.13 5.23 -5.14
N TRP A 115 6.88 5.43 -5.58
CA TRP A 115 5.69 5.17 -4.77
C TRP A 115 5.58 3.68 -4.42
N HIS A 116 5.69 2.77 -5.40
CA HIS A 116 5.62 1.33 -5.14
C HIS A 116 6.80 0.83 -4.29
N ARG A 117 7.99 1.43 -4.45
CA ARG A 117 9.14 1.12 -3.59
C ARG A 117 8.88 1.52 -2.15
N TRP A 118 8.37 2.73 -1.93
CA TRP A 118 8.00 3.23 -0.61
C TRP A 118 6.86 2.41 0.00
N TYR A 119 5.81 2.13 -0.77
CA TYR A 119 4.67 1.29 -0.37
C TYR A 119 5.11 -0.08 0.16
N LEU A 120 5.94 -0.80 -0.62
CA LEU A 120 6.45 -2.11 -0.20
C LEU A 120 7.40 -2.01 1.00
N HIS A 121 8.15 -0.90 1.15
CA HIS A 121 8.98 -0.68 2.33
C HIS A 121 8.12 -0.44 3.58
N THR A 122 7.09 0.41 3.48
CA THR A 122 6.13 0.67 4.56
C THR A 122 5.37 -0.59 4.95
N PHE A 123 4.95 -1.41 3.97
CA PHE A 123 4.33 -2.72 4.24
C PHE A 123 5.29 -3.67 4.96
N HIS A 124 6.56 -3.74 4.54
CA HIS A 124 7.57 -4.53 5.25
C HIS A 124 7.73 -4.04 6.67
N GLU A 125 7.89 -2.74 6.90
CA GLU A 125 8.03 -2.17 8.24
C GLU A 125 6.80 -2.45 9.12
N ALA A 126 5.58 -2.45 8.56
CA ALA A 126 4.37 -2.86 9.27
C ALA A 126 4.42 -4.34 9.69
N LEU A 127 4.84 -5.25 8.80
CA LEU A 127 5.04 -6.66 9.16
C LEU A 127 6.02 -6.82 10.34
N LYS A 128 7.09 -6.01 10.36
CA LYS A 128 8.11 -6.05 11.43
C LYS A 128 7.56 -5.50 12.75
N LYS A 129 6.94 -4.33 12.71
CA LYS A 129 6.50 -3.58 13.90
C LYS A 129 5.27 -4.21 14.55
N GLU A 130 4.26 -4.53 13.75
CA GLU A 130 2.96 -4.99 14.25
C GLU A 130 2.91 -6.51 14.43
N CYS A 131 3.70 -7.24 13.65
CA CYS A 131 3.61 -8.70 13.55
C CYS A 131 4.92 -9.44 13.86
N GLY A 132 5.97 -8.72 14.28
CA GLY A 132 7.24 -9.34 14.70
C GLY A 132 7.99 -10.04 13.57
N TYR A 133 7.74 -9.70 12.31
CA TYR A 133 8.45 -10.31 11.18
C TYR A 133 9.93 -9.90 11.21
N GLU A 134 10.84 -10.88 11.28
CA GLU A 134 12.29 -10.61 11.26
C GLU A 134 12.93 -10.83 9.87
N GLY A 135 12.16 -11.41 8.94
CA GLY A 135 12.64 -11.73 7.60
C GLY A 135 12.72 -10.52 6.67
N VAL A 136 13.08 -10.81 5.42
CA VAL A 136 13.12 -9.84 4.31
C VAL A 136 11.88 -10.00 3.44
N MET A 137 11.47 -8.95 2.73
CA MET A 137 10.43 -9.10 1.71
C MET A 137 10.89 -10.09 0.63
N PRO A 138 10.14 -11.19 0.39
CA PRO A 138 10.42 -12.07 -0.74
C PRO A 138 10.08 -11.36 -2.06
N TYR A 139 10.60 -11.89 -3.16
CA TYR A 139 10.16 -11.52 -4.50
C TYR A 139 9.91 -12.76 -5.35
N TRP A 140 9.02 -12.62 -6.32
CA TRP A 140 8.76 -13.64 -7.34
C TRP A 140 9.56 -13.34 -8.59
N ASN A 141 10.49 -14.22 -8.95
CA ASN A 141 11.13 -14.15 -10.26
C ASN A 141 10.28 -14.88 -11.31
N TRP A 142 9.33 -14.16 -11.90
CA TRP A 142 8.38 -14.66 -12.89
C TRP A 142 9.03 -15.14 -14.19
N SER A 143 10.24 -14.67 -14.52
CA SER A 143 10.96 -15.13 -15.72
C SER A 143 11.26 -16.63 -15.72
N LEU A 144 11.28 -17.26 -14.55
CA LEU A 144 11.49 -18.70 -14.38
C LEU A 144 10.22 -19.53 -14.61
N ASP A 145 9.04 -18.89 -14.67
CA ASP A 145 7.73 -19.55 -14.76
C ASP A 145 7.00 -19.31 -16.08
N VAL A 146 7.64 -18.61 -17.02
CA VAL A 146 7.00 -18.18 -18.28
C VAL A 146 6.43 -19.33 -19.10
N ALA A 147 7.01 -20.54 -18.98
CA ALA A 147 6.53 -21.73 -19.67
C ALA A 147 5.24 -22.32 -19.06
N ASN A 148 5.04 -22.14 -17.75
CA ASN A 148 3.83 -22.56 -17.05
C ASN A 148 3.65 -21.75 -15.76
N MET A 149 2.96 -20.61 -15.87
CA MET A 149 2.74 -19.73 -14.72
C MET A 149 1.93 -20.39 -13.62
N THR A 150 1.00 -21.29 -13.97
CA THR A 150 0.16 -21.96 -12.97
C THR A 150 0.91 -22.93 -12.08
N ALA A 151 2.10 -23.39 -12.52
CA ALA A 151 3.01 -24.23 -11.75
C ALA A 151 4.07 -23.42 -10.98
N ALA A 152 4.00 -22.08 -10.98
CA ALA A 152 4.98 -21.27 -10.28
C ALA A 152 4.93 -21.57 -8.77
N PRO A 153 6.07 -21.70 -8.05
CA PRO A 153 6.08 -22.03 -6.63
C PRO A 153 5.42 -21.01 -5.68
N VAL A 154 5.04 -19.83 -6.20
CA VAL A 154 4.19 -18.89 -5.48
C VAL A 154 2.73 -19.38 -5.40
N TYR A 155 2.27 -20.13 -6.40
CA TYR A 155 0.95 -20.77 -6.45
C TYR A 155 1.04 -22.20 -5.88
N ASP A 156 1.20 -22.28 -4.57
CA ASP A 156 1.33 -23.53 -3.82
C ASP A 156 0.09 -23.72 -2.93
N SER A 157 -0.44 -24.94 -2.88
CA SER A 157 -1.63 -25.31 -2.10
C SER A 157 -1.32 -25.66 -0.64
N ASP A 158 -0.04 -25.67 -0.23
CA ASP A 158 0.37 -25.95 1.14
C ASP A 158 -0.37 -25.04 2.14
N PRO A 159 -1.05 -25.61 3.15
CA PRO A 159 -1.93 -24.86 4.05
C PRO A 159 -1.19 -23.93 5.02
N GLU A 160 0.13 -24.06 5.16
CA GLU A 160 0.93 -23.23 6.06
C GLU A 160 1.76 -22.19 5.31
N VAL A 161 2.30 -22.55 4.14
CA VAL A 161 3.26 -21.70 3.42
C VAL A 161 2.86 -21.35 2.00
N GLY A 162 1.84 -22.00 1.45
CA GLY A 162 1.37 -21.77 0.09
C GLY A 162 0.48 -20.54 -0.01
N LEU A 163 0.60 -19.76 -1.09
CA LEU A 163 -0.22 -18.56 -1.29
C LEU A 163 -1.59 -18.86 -1.92
N GLY A 164 -1.88 -20.13 -2.18
CA GLY A 164 -3.08 -20.60 -2.87
C GLY A 164 -2.84 -20.84 -4.36
N THR A 165 -3.54 -21.81 -4.91
CA THR A 165 -3.56 -22.09 -6.35
C THR A 165 -4.64 -21.26 -7.04
N PHE A 166 -4.83 -21.49 -8.34
CA PHE A 166 -5.82 -20.78 -9.12
C PHE A 166 -7.23 -21.25 -8.77
N GLY A 167 -8.14 -20.30 -8.54
CA GLY A 167 -9.55 -20.56 -8.27
C GLY A 167 -10.34 -19.26 -8.11
N THR A 168 -11.67 -19.34 -8.23
CA THR A 168 -12.56 -18.22 -7.91
C THR A 168 -13.79 -18.78 -7.16
N PRO A 169 -13.77 -18.83 -5.81
CA PRO A 169 -12.72 -18.33 -4.90
C PRO A 169 -11.47 -19.23 -4.86
N VAL A 170 -10.39 -18.73 -4.25
CA VAL A 170 -9.24 -19.55 -3.85
C VAL A 170 -9.67 -20.46 -2.69
N THR A 171 -9.47 -21.77 -2.82
CA THR A 171 -9.98 -22.78 -1.85
C THR A 171 -8.88 -23.51 -1.09
N ASP A 172 -7.61 -23.22 -1.36
CA ASP A 172 -6.45 -23.88 -0.77
C ASP A 172 -5.34 -22.87 -0.37
N GLY A 173 -4.21 -23.40 0.10
CA GLY A 173 -3.12 -22.59 0.61
C GLY A 173 -3.43 -21.95 1.96
N ALA A 174 -2.46 -21.21 2.47
CA ALA A 174 -2.57 -20.55 3.76
C ALA A 174 -3.66 -19.47 3.78
N PHE A 175 -4.01 -18.89 2.64
CA PHE A 175 -4.92 -17.76 2.54
C PHE A 175 -6.35 -18.11 2.11
N LYS A 176 -6.73 -19.39 2.03
CA LYS A 176 -8.10 -19.80 1.64
C LYS A 176 -9.22 -19.16 2.46
N ASP A 177 -8.97 -18.91 3.75
CA ASP A 177 -9.95 -18.34 4.69
C ASP A 177 -9.74 -16.83 4.91
N SER A 178 -8.96 -16.16 4.04
CA SER A 178 -8.66 -14.73 4.20
C SER A 178 -9.88 -13.87 3.93
N TYR A 179 -10.20 -13.00 4.87
CA TYR A 179 -11.16 -11.93 4.66
C TYR A 179 -10.49 -10.70 4.03
N ARG A 180 -11.14 -10.08 3.04
CA ARG A 180 -10.70 -8.83 2.40
C ARG A 180 -11.86 -7.84 2.41
N ALA A 181 -11.63 -6.62 2.91
CA ALA A 181 -12.67 -5.60 2.96
C ALA A 181 -12.86 -4.84 1.64
N TYR A 182 -11.79 -4.70 0.84
CA TYR A 182 -11.74 -3.95 -0.42
C TYR A 182 -11.34 -4.83 -1.61
N PRO A 183 -11.72 -4.46 -2.87
CA PRO A 183 -12.62 -3.35 -3.27
C PRO A 183 -14.11 -3.70 -3.08
N THR A 184 -14.43 -4.98 -2.99
CA THR A 184 -15.71 -5.53 -2.56
C THR A 184 -15.41 -6.59 -1.52
N SER A 185 -16.21 -6.68 -0.45
CA SER A 185 -16.00 -7.69 0.58
C SER A 185 -16.12 -9.09 -0.04
N HIS A 186 -15.06 -9.89 0.10
CA HIS A 186 -15.05 -11.29 -0.29
C HIS A 186 -14.84 -12.12 0.97
N ALA A 187 -15.94 -12.57 1.56
CA ALA A 187 -15.97 -13.65 2.53
C ALA A 187 -16.74 -14.84 1.92
N PRO A 188 -16.42 -16.10 2.27
CA PRO A 188 -17.45 -17.12 2.20
C PRO A 188 -18.60 -16.70 3.16
N PRO A 189 -19.87 -16.94 2.81
CA PRO A 189 -20.97 -16.65 3.71
C PRO A 189 -20.74 -17.38 5.04
N ALA A 190 -20.94 -16.66 6.15
CA ALA A 190 -20.93 -17.20 7.50
C ALA A 190 -21.99 -18.29 7.69
#